data_AF-A0A9E5NFW8-F1
#
_entry.id   AF-A0A9E5NFW8-F1
#
_cell.length_a   1.000
_cell.length_b   1.000
_cell.length_c   1.000
_cell.angle_alpha   90.00
_cell.angle_beta   90.00
_cell.angle_gamma   90.00
#
_symmetry.space_group_name_H-M   'P 1'
#
loop_
_entity.id
_entity.type
_entity.pdbx_description
1 polymer ?
#
loop_
_entity_poly.entity_id
_entity_poly.type
_entity_poly.pdbx_seq_one_letter_code
_entity_poly.pdbx_strand_id
1 'polypeptide(L)'
;VTGWFSGLFGRKRFFTTCIILFTASSAVCGAAPSLNVLVLFRILQGAGGAALIPLSQAILMETFPREEQGMAMAIWGVGIMVAPIMGPTVGGWITDTYSWRWIFYINVPVGLVTVLMTSLFIFDPPYIRRRFARVDYLGFSLLALGVGSLQLVLDKGEREDWFSSRLIVYFSVISLVALITFFLVERRTREPVVDLSLLRNRTYTAGTLIMMIWGFGLYGAIVLLPLYLQSLMGYTAMQSGLALAPGAIASLMVMPLVGRLMNVLDPRVIIGV
;
A
#
# COMPACT_ATOMS: atom_id res chain seq x y z
N VAL A 1 -0.55 -2.00 -13.42
CA VAL A 1 -0.93 -3.40 -13.11
C VAL A 1 -2.41 -3.52 -12.75
N THR A 2 -2.86 -2.78 -11.75
CA THR A 2 -4.21 -2.89 -11.18
C THR A 2 -5.34 -2.47 -12.13
N GLY A 3 -5.13 -1.40 -12.90
CA GLY A 3 -6.06 -0.98 -13.95
C GLY A 3 -6.17 -1.99 -15.11
N TRP A 4 -5.07 -2.68 -15.44
CA TRP A 4 -5.05 -3.70 -16.49
C TRP A 4 -5.85 -4.95 -16.09
N PHE A 5 -5.55 -5.51 -14.91
CA PHE A 5 -6.30 -6.66 -14.39
C PHE A 5 -7.78 -6.34 -14.16
N SER A 6 -8.11 -5.11 -13.77
CA SER A 6 -9.51 -4.66 -13.64
C SER A 6 -10.22 -4.57 -14.98
N GLY A 7 -9.51 -4.19 -16.05
CA GLY A 7 -10.03 -4.20 -17.42
C GLY A 7 -10.23 -5.60 -18.00
N LEU A 8 -9.45 -6.59 -17.55
CA LEU A 8 -9.56 -7.99 -17.99
C LEU A 8 -10.65 -8.77 -17.26
N PHE A 9 -10.68 -8.69 -15.93
CA PHE A 9 -11.55 -9.54 -15.11
C PHE A 9 -12.86 -8.85 -14.74
N GLY A 10 -12.98 -7.54 -14.94
CA GLY A 10 -14.00 -6.71 -14.32
C GLY A 10 -13.53 -6.25 -12.93
N ARG A 11 -13.85 -5.01 -12.57
CA ARG A 11 -13.28 -4.36 -11.37
C ARG A 11 -13.77 -5.03 -10.09
N LYS A 12 -15.05 -5.39 -10.01
CA LYS A 12 -15.65 -6.14 -8.90
C LYS A 12 -14.99 -7.50 -8.73
N ARG A 13 -14.88 -8.27 -9.81
CA ARG A 13 -14.31 -9.62 -9.78
C ARG A 13 -12.84 -9.58 -9.38
N PHE A 14 -12.06 -8.66 -9.95
CA PHE A 14 -10.65 -8.52 -9.60
C PHE A 14 -10.47 -8.10 -8.14
N PHE A 15 -11.22 -7.09 -7.67
CA PHE A 15 -11.19 -6.67 -6.27
C PHE A 15 -11.57 -7.81 -5.31
N THR A 16 -12.64 -8.56 -5.62
CA THR A 16 -13.07 -9.72 -4.82
C THR A 16 -12.01 -10.82 -4.80
N THR A 17 -11.40 -11.15 -5.94
CA THR A 17 -10.33 -12.15 -6.03
C THR A 17 -9.11 -11.73 -5.20
N CYS A 18 -8.72 -10.46 -5.24
CA CYS A 18 -7.62 -9.94 -4.42
C CYS A 18 -7.91 -10.08 -2.92
N ILE A 19 -9.14 -9.77 -2.48
CA ILE A 19 -9.54 -9.94 -1.08
C ILE A 19 -9.51 -11.42 -0.68
N ILE A 20 -10.07 -12.31 -1.51
CA ILE A 20 -10.08 -13.75 -1.25
C ILE A 20 -8.64 -14.27 -1.15
N LEU A 21 -7.78 -13.91 -2.11
CA LEU A 21 -6.36 -14.31 -2.10
C LEU A 21 -5.64 -13.81 -0.86
N PHE A 22 -5.83 -12.55 -0.48
CA PHE A 22 -5.25 -11.96 0.73
C PHE A 22 -5.72 -12.69 1.99
N THR A 23 -7.03 -12.95 2.09
CA THR A 23 -7.68 -13.55 3.27
C THR A 23 -7.31 -15.02 3.43
N ALA A 24 -7.39 -15.80 2.35
CA ALA A 24 -6.99 -17.20 2.35
C ALA A 24 -5.50 -17.36 2.66
N SER A 25 -4.64 -16.53 2.05
CA SER A 25 -3.20 -16.56 2.36
C SER A 25 -2.94 -16.17 3.81
N SER A 26 -3.70 -15.22 4.37
CA SER A 26 -3.62 -14.87 5.80
C SER A 26 -3.95 -16.05 6.71
N ALA A 27 -5.05 -16.76 6.43
CA ALA A 27 -5.44 -17.94 7.22
C ALA A 27 -4.32 -19.00 7.23
N VAL A 28 -3.68 -19.23 6.08
CA VAL A 28 -2.57 -20.19 5.98
C VAL A 28 -1.30 -19.68 6.67
N CYS A 29 -1.01 -18.36 6.65
CA CYS A 29 0.06 -17.77 7.47
C CYS A 29 -0.15 -18.04 8.97
N GLY A 30 -1.39 -17.94 9.46
CA GLY A 30 -1.72 -18.28 10.85
C GLY A 30 -1.49 -19.76 11.18
N ALA A 31 -1.77 -20.65 10.23
CA ALA A 31 -1.59 -22.10 10.37
C ALA A 31 -0.18 -22.59 10.00
N ALA A 32 0.73 -21.70 9.58
CA ALA A 32 2.00 -22.08 8.97
C ALA A 32 2.87 -22.93 9.93
N PRO A 33 3.29 -24.14 9.53
CA PRO A 33 4.09 -25.04 10.37
C PRO A 33 5.58 -24.71 10.34
N SER A 34 6.04 -23.93 9.36
CA SER A 34 7.44 -23.54 9.21
C SER A 34 7.59 -22.13 8.64
N LEU A 35 8.76 -21.53 8.86
CA LEU A 35 9.08 -20.18 8.39
C LEU A 35 9.00 -20.08 6.86
N ASN A 36 9.44 -21.09 6.12
CA ASN A 36 9.37 -21.09 4.66
C ASN A 36 7.93 -21.04 4.15
N VAL A 37 7.02 -21.77 4.79
CA VAL A 37 5.59 -21.72 4.46
C VAL A 37 5.03 -20.33 4.77
N LEU A 38 5.36 -19.77 5.93
CA LEU A 38 4.96 -18.41 6.30
C LEU A 38 5.41 -17.37 5.26
N VAL A 39 6.67 -17.44 4.81
CA VAL A 39 7.24 -16.54 3.80
C VAL A 39 6.52 -16.70 2.46
N LEU A 40 6.28 -17.93 2.00
CA LEU A 40 5.58 -18.18 0.74
C LEU A 40 4.17 -17.56 0.74
N PHE A 41 3.39 -17.79 1.81
CA PHE A 41 2.04 -17.23 1.91
C PHE A 41 2.04 -15.72 2.17
N ARG A 42 3.10 -15.15 2.77
CA ARG A 42 3.31 -13.70 2.83
C ARG A 42 3.51 -13.08 1.45
N ILE A 43 4.20 -13.76 0.55
CA ILE A 43 4.35 -13.29 -0.85
C ILE A 43 2.99 -13.29 -1.54
N LEU A 44 2.22 -14.38 -1.41
CA LEU A 44 0.87 -14.47 -1.99
C LEU A 44 -0.09 -13.44 -1.38
N GLN A 45 -0.03 -13.23 -0.07
CA GLN A 45 -0.79 -12.20 0.63
C GLN A 45 -0.42 -10.80 0.12
N GLY A 46 0.87 -10.50 -0.02
CA GLY A 46 1.34 -9.23 -0.58
C GLY A 46 0.85 -9.00 -2.01
N ALA A 47 0.87 -10.04 -2.85
CA ALA A 47 0.33 -9.98 -4.21
C ALA A 47 -1.17 -9.66 -4.24
N GLY A 48 -1.96 -10.27 -3.34
CA GLY A 48 -3.37 -9.93 -3.17
C GLY A 48 -3.60 -8.51 -2.66
N GLY A 49 -2.78 -8.06 -1.71
CA GLY A 49 -2.89 -6.74 -1.07
C GLY A 49 -2.48 -5.56 -1.96
N ALA A 50 -1.48 -5.74 -2.83
CA ALA A 50 -0.92 -4.66 -3.67
C ALA A 50 -1.97 -3.97 -4.56
N ALA A 51 -3.01 -4.71 -4.96
CA ALA A 51 -4.08 -4.21 -5.79
C ALA A 51 -5.19 -3.49 -5.00
N LEU A 52 -5.37 -3.81 -3.72
CA LEU A 52 -6.56 -3.40 -2.95
C LEU A 52 -6.62 -1.88 -2.74
N ILE A 53 -5.50 -1.26 -2.36
CA ILE A 53 -5.41 0.18 -2.11
C ILE A 53 -5.82 0.99 -3.35
N PRO A 54 -5.13 0.87 -4.50
CA PRO A 54 -5.47 1.67 -5.68
C PRO A 54 -6.85 1.33 -6.27
N LEU A 55 -7.30 0.07 -6.16
CA LEU A 55 -8.66 -0.30 -6.60
C LEU A 55 -9.74 0.32 -5.73
N SER A 56 -9.56 0.27 -4.41
CA SER A 56 -10.53 0.85 -3.49
C SER A 56 -10.70 2.34 -3.75
N GLN A 57 -9.60 3.07 -3.97
CA GLN A 57 -9.63 4.49 -4.34
C GLN A 57 -10.31 4.72 -5.70
N ALA A 58 -9.99 3.93 -6.72
CA ALA A 58 -10.60 4.04 -8.04
C ALA A 58 -12.10 3.71 -8.02
N ILE A 59 -12.52 2.71 -7.25
CA ILE A 59 -13.94 2.36 -7.05
C ILE A 59 -14.67 3.52 -6.39
N LEU A 60 -14.07 4.11 -5.36
CA LEU A 60 -14.65 5.22 -4.62
C LEU A 60 -14.85 6.47 -5.50
N MET A 61 -13.83 6.84 -6.28
CA MET A 61 -13.92 7.97 -7.20
C MET A 61 -14.99 7.78 -8.30
N GLU A 62 -15.19 6.56 -8.78
CA GLU A 62 -16.19 6.29 -9.82
C GLU A 62 -17.60 6.10 -9.26
N THR A 63 -17.74 5.67 -8.01
CA THR A 63 -19.05 5.41 -7.39
C THR A 63 -19.70 6.71 -6.90
N PHE A 64 -18.91 7.64 -6.38
CA PHE A 64 -19.42 8.89 -5.81
C PHE A 64 -19.33 10.07 -6.81
N PRO A 65 -20.33 10.97 -6.81
CA PRO A 65 -20.29 12.19 -7.62
C PRO A 65 -19.14 13.10 -7.18
N ARG A 66 -18.67 13.97 -8.08
CA ARG A 66 -17.44 14.77 -7.89
C ARG A 66 -17.43 15.59 -6.61
N GLU A 67 -18.60 16.07 -6.19
CA GLU A 67 -18.80 16.89 -4.99
C GLU A 67 -18.63 16.06 -3.71
N GLU A 68 -18.90 14.75 -3.75
CA GLU A 68 -18.79 13.84 -2.60
C GLU A 68 -17.47 13.06 -2.57
N GLN A 69 -16.71 13.04 -3.67
CA GLN A 69 -15.42 12.33 -3.75
C GLN A 69 -14.43 12.76 -2.66
N GLY A 70 -14.41 14.05 -2.29
CA GLY A 70 -13.55 14.55 -1.22
C GLY A 70 -13.92 13.94 0.15
N MET A 71 -15.21 13.87 0.47
CA MET A 71 -15.70 13.25 1.71
C MET A 71 -15.43 11.74 1.70
N ALA A 72 -15.67 11.08 0.57
CA ALA A 72 -15.41 9.66 0.43
C ALA A 72 -13.92 9.33 0.68
N MET A 73 -13.01 10.10 0.06
CA MET A 73 -11.57 9.97 0.28
C MET A 73 -11.15 10.28 1.72
N ALA A 74 -11.82 11.23 2.38
CA ALA A 74 -11.58 11.51 3.80
C ALA A 74 -11.95 10.30 4.67
N ILE A 75 -13.11 9.67 4.45
CA ILE A 75 -13.53 8.44 5.15
C ILE A 75 -12.56 7.29 4.88
N TRP A 76 -12.09 7.14 3.64
CA TRP A 76 -11.06 6.16 3.31
C TRP A 76 -9.75 6.43 4.06
N GLY A 77 -9.36 7.70 4.18
CA GLY A 77 -8.19 8.15 4.95
C GLY A 77 -8.30 7.84 6.44
N VAL A 78 -9.51 7.91 7.02
CA VAL A 78 -9.76 7.48 8.41
C VAL A 78 -9.32 6.04 8.62
N GLY A 79 -9.67 5.13 7.71
CA GLY A 79 -9.29 3.71 7.80
C GLY A 79 -7.77 3.52 7.84
N ILE A 80 -7.03 4.34 7.07
CA ILE A 80 -5.55 4.32 7.08
C ILE A 80 -4.99 4.79 8.41
N MET A 81 -5.57 5.81 9.02
CA MET A 81 -5.08 6.34 10.30
C MET A 81 -5.41 5.44 11.49
N VAL A 82 -6.52 4.71 11.41
CA VAL A 82 -6.90 3.70 12.42
C VAL A 82 -5.91 2.54 12.44
N ALA A 83 -5.33 2.15 11.30
CA ALA A 83 -4.43 1.01 11.22
C ALA A 83 -3.15 1.16 12.10
N PRO A 84 -2.39 2.27 12.08
CA PRO A 84 -1.26 2.50 12.98
C PRO A 84 -1.62 2.59 14.46
N ILE A 85 -2.83 3.04 14.81
CA ILE A 85 -3.28 3.09 16.22
C ILE A 85 -3.59 1.68 16.72
N MET A 86 -4.42 0.98 15.94
CA MET A 86 -4.90 -0.35 16.26
C MET A 86 -3.79 -1.39 16.15
N GLY A 87 -2.84 -1.21 15.23
CA GLY A 87 -1.78 -2.17 14.93
C GLY A 87 -0.96 -2.57 16.16
N PRO A 88 -0.23 -1.66 16.81
CA PRO A 88 0.56 -1.96 18.02
C PRO A 88 -0.33 -2.30 19.21
N THR A 89 -1.47 -1.63 19.37
CA THR A 89 -2.36 -1.83 20.52
C THR A 89 -3.01 -3.21 20.52
N VAL A 90 -3.69 -3.56 19.43
CA VAL A 90 -4.38 -4.85 19.25
C VAL A 90 -3.35 -5.95 18.99
N GLY A 91 -2.33 -5.69 18.16
CA GLY A 91 -1.28 -6.65 17.85
C GLY A 91 -0.44 -7.02 19.08
N GLY A 92 -0.10 -6.04 19.92
CA GLY A 92 0.58 -6.25 21.20
C GLY A 92 -0.28 -7.10 22.13
N TRP A 93 -1.53 -6.69 22.36
CA TRP A 93 -2.46 -7.44 23.22
C TRP A 93 -2.68 -8.90 22.76
N ILE A 94 -2.84 -9.13 21.45
CA ILE A 94 -2.99 -10.48 20.87
C ILE A 94 -1.73 -11.32 21.08
N THR A 95 -0.55 -10.73 20.90
CA THR A 95 0.72 -11.44 21.03
C THR A 95 1.01 -11.77 22.49
N ASP A 96 0.71 -10.84 23.40
CA ASP A 96 0.94 -11.00 24.84
C ASP A 96 -0.04 -11.98 25.49
N THR A 97 -1.32 -12.01 25.04
CA THR A 97 -2.38 -12.81 25.68
C THR A 97 -2.60 -14.18 25.02
N TYR A 98 -2.46 -14.26 23.69
CA TYR A 98 -2.76 -15.46 22.93
C TYR A 98 -1.53 -16.03 22.22
N SER A 99 -1.27 -15.55 21.01
CA SER A 99 -0.19 -16.00 20.14
C SER A 99 -0.11 -15.06 18.95
N TRP A 100 1.10 -14.81 18.46
CA TRP A 100 1.35 -14.05 17.23
C TRP A 100 0.55 -14.56 16.01
N ARG A 101 0.17 -15.84 15.99
CA ARG A 101 -0.61 -16.45 14.89
C ARG A 101 -1.99 -15.79 14.72
N TRP A 102 -2.58 -15.29 15.80
CA TRP A 102 -3.89 -14.64 15.77
C TRP A 102 -3.89 -13.29 15.03
N ILE A 103 -2.72 -12.66 14.86
CA ILE A 103 -2.55 -11.47 14.02
C ILE A 103 -2.95 -11.78 12.55
N PHE A 104 -2.79 -13.03 12.13
CA PHE A 104 -3.22 -13.45 10.80
C PHE A 104 -4.70 -13.79 10.75
N TYR A 105 -5.20 -14.52 11.76
CA TYR A 105 -6.60 -14.94 11.82
C TYR A 105 -7.59 -13.77 11.94
N ILE A 106 -7.19 -12.63 12.52
CA ILE A 106 -8.06 -11.43 12.60
C ILE A 106 -8.50 -10.93 11.22
N ASN A 107 -7.71 -11.21 10.17
CA ASN A 107 -8.03 -10.81 8.80
C ASN A 107 -9.13 -11.68 8.19
N VAL A 108 -9.37 -12.89 8.69
CA VAL A 108 -10.36 -13.82 8.15
C VAL A 108 -11.80 -13.27 8.27
N PRO A 109 -12.30 -12.88 9.46
CA PRO A 109 -13.64 -12.31 9.57
C PRO A 109 -13.76 -10.98 8.82
N VAL A 110 -12.74 -10.13 8.87
CA VAL A 110 -12.73 -8.84 8.15
C VAL A 110 -12.78 -9.06 6.64
N GLY A 111 -11.98 -10.00 6.12
CA GLY A 111 -11.96 -10.38 4.72
C GLY A 111 -13.30 -10.94 4.25
N LEU A 112 -13.93 -11.80 5.06
CA LEU A 112 -15.25 -12.37 4.74
C LEU A 112 -16.34 -11.28 4.67
N VAL A 113 -16.37 -10.38 5.65
CA VAL A 113 -17.29 -9.23 5.65
C VAL A 113 -17.02 -8.35 4.42
N THR A 114 -15.75 -8.10 4.09
CA THR A 114 -15.38 -7.27 2.94
C THR A 114 -15.80 -7.90 1.61
N VAL A 115 -15.66 -9.23 1.46
CA VAL A 115 -16.16 -9.97 0.30
C VAL A 115 -17.67 -9.86 0.21
N LEU A 116 -18.38 -10.05 1.32
CA LEU A 116 -19.84 -9.93 1.37
C LEU A 116 -20.29 -8.52 0.97
N MET A 117 -19.72 -7.47 1.58
CA MET A 117 -20.06 -6.09 1.26
C MET A 117 -19.72 -5.73 -0.19
N THR A 118 -18.57 -6.16 -0.69
CA THR A 118 -18.19 -5.98 -2.10
C THR A 118 -19.19 -6.66 -3.03
N SER A 119 -19.64 -7.86 -2.69
CA SER A 119 -20.61 -8.60 -3.50
C SER A 119 -21.97 -7.93 -3.57
N LEU A 120 -22.40 -7.27 -2.48
CA LEU A 120 -23.70 -6.61 -2.35
C LEU A 120 -23.72 -5.18 -2.91
N PHE A 121 -22.66 -4.39 -2.67
CA PHE A 121 -22.67 -2.95 -2.93
C PHE A 121 -21.86 -2.52 -4.16
N ILE A 122 -20.89 -3.33 -4.62
CA ILE A 122 -20.09 -2.97 -5.81
C ILE A 122 -20.73 -3.61 -7.03
N PHE A 123 -21.05 -2.80 -8.02
CA PHE A 123 -21.54 -3.24 -9.33
C PHE A 123 -20.54 -2.85 -10.41
N ASP A 124 -20.27 -3.76 -11.34
CA ASP A 124 -19.39 -3.46 -12.47
C ASP A 124 -20.11 -2.51 -13.45
N PRO A 125 -19.56 -1.32 -13.73
CA PRO A 125 -20.11 -0.42 -14.73
C PRO A 125 -20.15 -1.09 -16.11
N PRO A 126 -21.20 -0.88 -16.93
CA PRO A 126 -21.33 -1.50 -18.26
C PRO A 126 -20.16 -1.20 -19.22
N TYR A 127 -19.46 -0.07 -19.03
CA TYR A 127 -18.39 0.38 -19.93
C TYR A 127 -17.05 -0.38 -19.77
N ILE A 128 -16.83 -1.10 -18.65
CA ILE A 128 -15.57 -1.82 -18.41
C ILE A 128 -15.39 -3.02 -19.36
N ARG A 129 -16.46 -3.45 -20.04
CA ARG A 129 -16.34 -4.40 -21.15
C ARG A 129 -15.74 -3.68 -22.36
N ARG A 130 -14.44 -3.92 -22.59
CA ARG A 130 -13.69 -3.80 -23.87
C ARG A 130 -12.55 -2.78 -23.83
N ARG A 131 -11.39 -3.20 -23.34
CA ARG A 131 -10.14 -3.05 -24.09
C ARG A 131 -9.09 -4.00 -23.51
N PHE A 132 -8.66 -4.96 -24.32
CA PHE A 132 -7.39 -5.64 -24.09
C PHE A 132 -6.29 -4.60 -24.30
N ALA A 133 -5.91 -3.86 -23.26
CA ALA A 133 -4.63 -3.15 -23.27
C ALA A 133 -3.53 -4.23 -23.31
N ARG A 134 -2.59 -4.11 -24.25
CA ARG A 134 -1.47 -5.04 -24.35
C ARG A 134 -0.58 -4.79 -23.14
N VAL A 135 -0.19 -5.86 -22.44
CA VAL A 135 0.75 -5.73 -21.33
C VAL A 135 2.14 -5.55 -21.90
N ASP A 136 2.81 -4.48 -21.50
CA ASP A 136 4.27 -4.43 -21.60
C ASP A 136 4.88 -5.35 -20.52
N TYR A 137 4.94 -6.65 -20.83
CA TYR A 137 5.52 -7.66 -19.94
C TYR A 137 7.00 -7.40 -19.69
N LEU A 138 7.70 -6.79 -20.66
CA LEU A 138 9.12 -6.49 -20.56
C LEU A 138 9.35 -5.31 -19.63
N GLY A 139 8.62 -4.21 -19.82
CA GLY A 139 8.63 -3.07 -18.90
C GLY A 139 8.22 -3.48 -17.48
N PHE A 140 7.17 -4.29 -17.35
CA PHE A 140 6.73 -4.81 -16.05
C PHE A 140 7.82 -5.67 -15.36
N SER A 141 8.45 -6.58 -16.08
CA SER A 141 9.49 -7.46 -15.52
C SER A 141 10.72 -6.67 -15.10
N LEU A 142 11.14 -5.69 -15.91
CA LEU A 142 12.27 -4.81 -15.57
C LEU A 142 11.95 -3.93 -14.36
N LEU A 143 10.74 -3.40 -14.26
CA LEU A 143 10.30 -2.61 -13.11
C LEU A 143 10.27 -3.46 -11.83
N ALA A 144 9.66 -4.65 -11.89
CA ALA A 144 9.58 -5.57 -10.77
C ALA A 144 10.97 -6.01 -10.29
N LEU A 145 11.88 -6.32 -11.23
CA LEU A 145 13.24 -6.74 -10.94
C LEU A 145 14.09 -5.58 -10.40
N GLY A 146 13.95 -4.38 -10.97
CA GLY A 146 14.65 -3.18 -10.52
C GLY A 146 14.23 -2.74 -9.12
N VAL A 147 12.92 -2.50 -8.92
CA VAL A 147 12.37 -2.07 -7.63
C VAL A 147 12.52 -3.16 -6.57
N GLY A 148 12.31 -4.43 -6.92
CA GLY A 148 12.50 -5.54 -6.00
C GLY A 148 13.95 -5.69 -5.54
N SER A 149 14.92 -5.52 -6.45
CA SER A 149 16.35 -5.54 -6.10
C SER A 149 16.73 -4.33 -5.25
N LEU A 150 16.21 -3.13 -5.58
CA LEU A 150 16.43 -1.93 -4.78
C LEU A 150 15.88 -2.08 -3.36
N GLN A 151 14.69 -2.64 -3.22
CA GLN A 151 14.08 -2.91 -1.91
C GLN A 151 14.97 -3.82 -1.07
N LEU A 152 15.53 -4.89 -1.66
CA LEU A 152 16.46 -5.79 -0.94
C LEU A 152 17.73 -5.08 -0.49
N VAL A 153 18.29 -4.19 -1.32
CA VAL A 153 19.47 -3.39 -0.96
C VAL A 153 19.17 -2.48 0.22
N LEU A 154 18.00 -1.81 0.23
CA LEU A 154 17.63 -0.90 1.31
C LEU A 154 17.24 -1.62 2.60
N ASP A 155 16.59 -2.79 2.49
CA ASP A 155 16.09 -3.56 3.65
C ASP A 155 17.21 -4.37 4.34
N LYS A 156 18.10 -4.99 3.56
CA LYS A 156 19.21 -5.81 4.09
C LYS A 156 20.56 -5.10 4.09
N GLY A 157 20.65 -3.89 3.53
CA GLY A 157 21.90 -3.15 3.40
C GLY A 157 22.63 -3.02 4.73
N GLU A 158 21.96 -2.53 5.77
CA GLU A 158 22.58 -2.36 7.09
C GLU A 158 23.00 -3.69 7.72
N ARG A 159 22.17 -4.72 7.63
CA ARG A 159 22.47 -6.05 8.20
C ARG A 159 23.60 -6.80 7.51
N GLU A 160 23.87 -6.49 6.25
CA GLU A 160 24.87 -7.16 5.41
C GLU A 160 26.10 -6.26 5.17
N ASP A 161 26.35 -5.25 6.01
CA ASP A 161 27.48 -4.31 5.89
C ASP A 161 27.53 -3.56 4.55
N TRP A 162 26.36 -3.28 3.98
CA TRP A 162 26.15 -2.50 2.76
C TRP A 162 26.98 -3.01 1.57
N PHE A 163 27.78 -2.13 0.95
CA PHE A 163 28.59 -2.45 -0.23
C PHE A 163 29.79 -3.35 0.07
N SER A 164 30.03 -3.70 1.34
CA SER A 164 31.00 -4.74 1.70
C SER A 164 30.50 -6.13 1.34
N SER A 165 29.18 -6.35 1.34
CA SER A 165 28.57 -7.61 0.91
C SER A 165 28.43 -7.68 -0.61
N ARG A 166 28.99 -8.76 -1.17
CA ARG A 166 28.87 -9.07 -2.60
C ARG A 166 27.42 -9.20 -3.04
N LEU A 167 26.55 -9.69 -2.15
CA LEU A 167 25.12 -9.83 -2.41
C LEU A 167 24.48 -8.45 -2.66
N ILE A 168 24.76 -7.48 -1.79
CA ILE A 168 24.23 -6.11 -1.91
C ILE A 168 24.77 -5.43 -3.16
N VAL A 169 26.06 -5.63 -3.48
CA VAL A 169 26.66 -5.12 -4.72
C VAL A 169 25.95 -5.70 -5.95
N TYR A 170 25.71 -7.02 -6.00
CA TYR A 170 24.99 -7.64 -7.11
C TYR A 170 23.58 -7.08 -7.27
N PHE A 171 22.79 -7.00 -6.19
CA PHE A 171 21.44 -6.42 -6.27
C PHE A 171 21.44 -4.93 -6.61
N SER A 172 22.45 -4.18 -6.19
CA SER A 172 22.62 -2.77 -6.55
C SER A 172 22.88 -2.60 -8.06
N VAL A 173 23.77 -3.41 -8.63
CA VAL A 173 24.04 -3.41 -10.07
C VAL A 173 22.81 -3.86 -10.86
N ILE A 174 22.15 -4.94 -10.42
CA ILE A 174 20.92 -5.43 -11.05
C ILE A 174 19.84 -4.35 -11.03
N SER A 175 19.63 -3.71 -9.88
CA SER A 175 18.68 -2.60 -9.72
C SER A 175 19.00 -1.45 -10.69
N LEU A 176 20.25 -1.00 -10.72
CA LEU A 176 20.68 0.09 -11.59
C LEU A 176 20.46 -0.25 -13.08
N VAL A 177 20.92 -1.41 -13.53
CA VAL A 177 20.79 -1.84 -14.93
C VAL A 177 19.32 -2.02 -15.32
N ALA A 178 18.52 -2.66 -14.46
CA ALA A 178 17.12 -2.92 -14.72
C ALA A 178 16.28 -1.63 -14.77
N LEU A 179 16.51 -0.69 -13.87
CA LEU A 179 15.80 0.60 -13.85
C LEU A 179 16.21 1.51 -15.02
N ILE A 180 17.50 1.52 -15.40
CA ILE A 180 17.95 2.25 -16.60
C ILE A 180 17.33 1.64 -17.85
N THR A 181 17.37 0.31 -17.96
CA THR A 181 16.82 -0.39 -19.13
C THR A 181 15.30 -0.23 -19.18
N PHE A 182 14.62 -0.27 -18.04
CA PHE A 182 13.20 0.05 -17.91
C PHE A 182 12.91 1.43 -18.50
N PHE A 183 13.62 2.47 -18.07
CA PHE A 183 13.41 3.83 -18.58
C PHE A 183 13.62 3.95 -20.11
N LEU A 184 14.62 3.25 -20.65
CA LEU A 184 14.91 3.25 -22.09
C LEU A 184 13.85 2.51 -22.91
N VAL A 185 13.36 1.38 -22.41
CA VAL A 185 12.28 0.58 -23.03
C VAL A 185 10.98 1.36 -22.99
N GLU A 186 10.62 1.87 -21.81
CA GLU A 186 9.34 2.53 -21.56
C GLU A 186 9.13 3.74 -22.45
N ARG A 187 10.22 4.48 -22.73
CA ARG A 187 10.19 5.63 -23.64
C ARG A 187 9.93 5.25 -25.11
N ARG A 188 10.16 3.99 -25.48
CA ARG A 188 9.96 3.45 -26.84
C ARG A 188 8.68 2.62 -26.98
N THR A 189 8.08 2.16 -25.87
CA THR A 189 6.85 1.38 -25.88
C THR A 189 5.63 2.26 -26.20
N ARG A 190 4.69 1.75 -27.01
CA ARG A 190 3.44 2.47 -27.37
C ARG A 190 2.39 2.49 -26.26
N GLU A 191 2.37 1.46 -25.43
CA GLU A 191 1.49 1.32 -24.25
C GLU A 191 2.37 1.08 -23.00
N PRO A 192 3.06 2.13 -22.48
CA PRO A 192 3.93 1.99 -21.32
C PRO A 192 3.13 1.63 -20.05
N VAL A 193 3.74 0.85 -19.16
CA VAL A 193 3.27 0.55 -17.79
C VAL A 193 3.19 1.82 -16.93
N VAL A 194 4.15 2.72 -17.09
CA VAL A 194 4.29 4.02 -16.41
C VAL A 194 4.40 5.10 -17.47
N ASP A 195 3.38 5.96 -17.57
CA ASP A 195 3.43 7.11 -18.47
C ASP A 195 4.35 8.20 -17.92
N LEU A 196 5.62 8.14 -18.32
CA LEU A 196 6.65 9.11 -17.94
C LEU A 196 6.37 10.51 -18.49
N SER A 197 5.47 10.68 -19.46
CA SER A 197 5.11 12.00 -19.99
C SER A 197 4.37 12.85 -18.96
N LEU A 198 3.70 12.23 -17.99
CA LEU A 198 3.02 12.93 -16.89
C LEU A 198 4.00 13.70 -16.00
N LEU A 199 5.23 13.20 -15.84
CA LEU A 199 6.31 13.87 -15.10
C LEU A 199 6.82 15.14 -15.79
N ARG A 200 6.39 15.42 -17.03
CA ARG A 200 6.65 16.71 -17.68
C ARG A 200 5.76 17.82 -17.12
N ASN A 201 4.61 17.47 -16.54
CA ASN A 201 3.72 18.43 -15.90
C ASN A 201 4.26 18.78 -14.51
N ARG A 202 4.66 20.05 -14.31
CA ARG A 202 5.21 20.54 -13.05
C ARG A 202 4.30 20.29 -11.85
N THR A 203 2.99 20.41 -12.01
CA THR A 203 2.03 20.16 -10.93
C THR A 203 2.00 18.68 -10.54
N TYR A 204 2.06 17.78 -11.52
CA TYR A 204 2.11 16.35 -11.26
C TYR A 204 3.43 15.93 -10.59
N THR A 205 4.55 16.46 -11.08
CA THR A 205 5.88 16.17 -10.53
C THR A 205 6.04 16.73 -9.12
N ALA A 206 5.60 17.96 -8.87
CA ALA A 206 5.58 18.53 -7.52
C ALA A 206 4.70 17.71 -6.57
N GLY A 207 3.49 17.34 -6.98
CA GLY A 207 2.60 16.50 -6.17
C GLY A 207 3.19 15.13 -5.87
N THR A 208 3.84 14.50 -6.86
CA THR A 208 4.51 13.20 -6.68
C THR A 208 5.69 13.30 -5.71
N LEU A 209 6.51 14.35 -5.81
CA LEU A 209 7.64 14.58 -4.89
C LEU A 209 7.17 14.83 -3.46
N ILE A 210 6.13 15.64 -3.28
CA ILE A 210 5.54 15.92 -1.97
C ILE A 210 5.01 14.62 -1.35
N MET A 211 4.26 13.82 -2.13
CA MET A 211 3.79 12.49 -1.69
C MET A 211 4.94 11.55 -1.33
N MET A 212 6.05 11.60 -2.07
CA MET A 212 7.23 10.77 -1.78
C MET A 212 7.88 11.17 -0.44
N ILE A 213 8.10 12.46 -0.21
CA ILE A 213 8.67 12.99 1.04
C ILE A 213 7.74 12.70 2.22
N TRP A 214 6.45 12.96 2.05
CA TRP A 214 5.43 12.66 3.06
C TRP A 214 5.39 11.17 3.38
N GLY A 215 5.38 10.30 2.36
CA GLY A 215 5.39 8.86 2.55
C GLY A 215 6.65 8.38 3.29
N PHE A 216 7.83 8.90 2.92
CA PHE A 216 9.07 8.58 3.61
C PHE A 216 9.02 8.96 5.10
N GLY A 217 8.57 10.18 5.41
CA GLY A 217 8.40 10.64 6.79
C GLY A 217 7.36 9.84 7.57
N LEU A 218 6.20 9.58 6.97
CA LEU A 218 5.10 8.85 7.59
C LEU A 218 5.48 7.41 7.93
N TYR A 219 5.96 6.63 6.95
CA TYR A 219 6.32 5.23 7.17
C TYR A 219 7.54 5.10 8.09
N GLY A 220 8.50 6.03 8.00
CA GLY A 220 9.61 6.12 8.95
C GLY A 220 9.11 6.34 10.38
N ALA A 221 8.23 7.30 10.59
CA ALA A 221 7.66 7.60 11.91
C ALA A 221 6.83 6.42 12.47
N ILE A 222 5.99 5.79 11.65
CA ILE A 222 5.14 4.65 12.06
C ILE A 222 5.96 3.47 12.57
N VAL A 223 7.19 3.26 12.07
CA VAL A 223 8.06 2.14 12.49
C VAL A 223 9.00 2.58 13.61
N LEU A 224 9.66 3.73 13.47
CA LEU A 224 10.71 4.17 14.39
C LEU A 224 10.16 4.64 15.73
N LEU A 225 8.98 5.30 15.77
CA LEU A 225 8.41 5.79 17.04
C LEU A 225 8.03 4.64 17.98
N PRO A 226 7.29 3.59 17.56
CA PRO A 226 7.04 2.46 18.44
C PRO A 226 8.32 1.77 18.88
N LEU A 227 9.29 1.62 17.98
CA LEU A 227 10.55 0.95 18.27
C LEU A 227 11.41 1.73 19.27
N TYR A 228 11.42 3.06 19.18
CA TYR A 228 12.04 3.95 20.16
C TYR A 228 11.38 3.82 21.54
N LEU A 229 10.04 3.87 21.59
CA LEU A 229 9.29 3.76 22.84
C LEU A 229 9.51 2.39 23.51
N GLN A 230 9.55 1.32 22.74
CA GLN A 230 9.72 -0.03 23.28
C GLN A 230 11.17 -0.32 23.67
N SER A 231 12.13 -0.03 22.80
CA SER A 231 13.54 -0.41 23.01
C SER A 231 14.31 0.52 23.94
N LEU A 232 14.03 1.83 23.89
CA LEU A 232 14.79 2.84 24.66
C LEU A 232 14.01 3.38 25.86
N MET A 233 12.70 3.57 25.73
CA MET A 233 11.86 4.09 26.83
C MET A 233 11.27 2.96 27.70
N GLY A 234 11.46 1.69 27.33
CA GLY A 234 11.00 0.53 28.09
C GLY A 234 9.48 0.36 28.12
N TYR A 235 8.75 0.95 27.16
CA TYR A 235 7.30 0.83 27.10
C TYR A 235 6.90 -0.56 26.60
N THR A 236 5.82 -1.11 27.13
CA THR A 236 5.17 -2.27 26.53
C THR A 236 4.58 -1.94 25.16
N ALA A 237 4.35 -2.94 24.30
CA ALA A 237 3.74 -2.74 22.99
C ALA A 237 2.38 -2.01 23.08
N MET A 238 1.59 -2.32 24.10
CA MET A 238 0.31 -1.65 24.38
C MET A 238 0.50 -0.18 24.78
N GLN A 239 1.43 0.13 25.68
CA GLN A 239 1.72 1.50 26.10
C GLN A 239 2.25 2.35 24.94
N SER A 240 3.08 1.76 24.09
CA SER A 240 3.58 2.40 22.87
C SER A 240 2.43 2.75 21.91
N GLY A 241 1.49 1.82 21.69
CA GLY A 241 0.29 2.08 20.89
C GLY A 241 -0.58 3.19 21.47
N LEU A 242 -0.81 3.16 22.79
CA LEU A 242 -1.60 4.19 23.49
C LEU A 242 -0.93 5.57 23.48
N ALA A 243 0.41 5.65 23.54
CA ALA A 243 1.14 6.91 23.47
C ALA A 243 1.05 7.56 22.08
N LEU A 244 0.91 6.76 21.01
CA LEU A 244 0.77 7.25 19.64
C LEU A 244 -0.68 7.52 19.24
N ALA A 245 -1.65 6.95 19.97
CA ALA A 245 -3.07 7.12 19.70
C ALA A 245 -3.55 8.59 19.65
N PRO A 246 -3.13 9.51 20.55
CA PRO A 246 -3.55 10.91 20.49
C PRO A 246 -3.20 11.60 19.17
N GLY A 247 -2.02 11.31 18.61
CA GLY A 247 -1.59 11.91 17.34
C GLY A 247 -2.50 11.53 16.19
N ALA A 248 -2.86 10.25 16.09
CA ALA A 248 -3.73 9.77 15.03
C ALA A 248 -5.22 10.10 15.28
N ILE A 249 -5.67 10.24 16.53
CA ILE A 249 -6.98 10.83 16.86
C ILE A 249 -7.05 12.30 16.43
N ALA A 250 -5.99 13.08 16.68
CA ALA A 250 -5.91 14.46 16.22
C ALA A 250 -5.96 14.53 14.68
N SER A 251 -5.21 13.67 13.98
CA SER A 251 -5.28 13.58 12.52
C SER A 251 -6.68 13.20 12.02
N LEU A 252 -7.36 12.26 12.71
CA LEU A 252 -8.72 11.84 12.39
C LEU A 252 -9.72 13.00 12.53
N MET A 253 -9.59 13.82 13.57
CA MET A 253 -10.44 14.99 13.80
C MET A 253 -10.19 16.12 12.78
N VAL A 254 -8.95 16.26 12.31
CA VAL A 254 -8.56 17.29 11.35
C VAL A 254 -8.94 16.92 9.91
N MET A 255 -9.03 15.64 9.56
CA MET A 255 -9.35 15.19 8.20
C MET A 255 -10.68 15.75 7.63
N PRO A 256 -11.82 15.71 8.36
CA PRO A 256 -13.06 16.33 7.87
C PRO A 256 -12.95 17.85 7.69
N LEU A 257 -12.16 18.52 8.53
CA LEU A 257 -11.92 19.96 8.43
C LEU A 257 -11.14 20.28 7.15
N VAL A 258 -10.07 19.53 6.87
CA VAL A 258 -9.27 19.65 5.64
C VAL A 258 -10.14 19.35 4.40
N GLY A 259 -10.97 18.30 4.45
CA GLY A 259 -11.89 17.97 3.35
C GLY A 259 -12.89 19.09 3.04
N ARG A 260 -13.37 19.82 4.06
CA ARG A 260 -14.20 21.02 3.85
C ARG A 260 -13.39 22.21 3.32
N LEU A 261 -12.17 22.41 3.82
CA LEU A 261 -11.26 23.47 3.35
C LEU A 261 -10.90 23.30 1.87
N MET A 262 -10.74 22.06 1.38
CA MET A 262 -10.46 21.77 -0.03
C MET A 262 -11.57 22.22 -1.00
N ASN A 263 -12.80 22.44 -0.51
CA ASN A 263 -13.90 22.94 -1.33
C ASN A 263 -13.90 24.48 -1.44
N VAL A 264 -13.17 25.17 -0.58
CA VAL A 264 -13.19 26.65 -0.46
C VAL A 264 -11.85 27.27 -0.83
N LEU A 265 -10.74 26.57 -0.58
CA LEU A 265 -9.38 27.00 -0.88
C LEU A 265 -8.79 26.17 -2.01
N ASP A 266 -7.97 26.81 -2.85
CA ASP A 266 -7.19 26.10 -3.86
C ASP A 266 -6.33 25.02 -3.17
N PRO A 267 -6.41 23.74 -3.59
CA PRO A 267 -5.62 22.65 -3.01
C PRO A 267 -4.13 22.96 -2.92
N ARG A 268 -3.59 23.82 -3.80
CA ARG A 268 -2.19 24.26 -3.77
C ARG A 268 -1.82 25.04 -2.50
N VAL A 269 -2.77 25.82 -1.96
CA VAL A 269 -2.56 26.61 -0.74
C VAL A 269 -2.59 25.70 0.48
N ILE A 270 -3.44 24.68 0.48
CA ILE A 270 -3.52 23.69 1.56
C ILE A 270 -2.28 22.82 1.62
N ILE A 271 -1.71 22.45 0.46
CA ILE A 271 -0.48 21.64 0.37
C ILE A 271 0.77 22.47 0.73
N GLY A 272 0.72 23.79 0.56
CA GLY A 272 1.84 24.69 0.86
C GLY A 272 2.03 25.02 2.33
N VAL A 273 1.08 24.65 3.20
CA VAL A 273 1.07 24.85 4.66
C VAL A 273 1.34 23.52 5.34
#